data_AF-A0AAV2Q7V3-F1
#
_entry.id   AF-A0AAV2Q7V3-F1
#
_cell.length_a   1.000
_cell.length_b   1.000
_cell.length_c   1.000
_cell.angle_alpha   90.00
_cell.angle_beta   90.00
_cell.angle_gamma   90.00
#
_symmetry.space_group_name_H-M   'P 1'
#
loop_
_entity.id
_entity.type
_entity.pdbx_description
1 polymer ?
#
loop_
_entity_poly.entity_id
_entity_poly.type
_entity_poly.pdbx_seq_one_letter_code
_entity_poly.pdbx_strand_id
1 'polypeptide(L)'
;VTFSLGCLVGLMSCIWIGLDHSSAFRTWGIYVVAGMLGKGGSTLLITSLSFTADLIGDNVEGSAFVYGFMSLVEKVSNGIIFMIIQTIGDQPENKEEGTSYYRLVMTFSCGAPCLLGILVILTLINRHVGGNRAMSLSNGVENPALNCNDTKM
;
A
#
# COMPACT_ATOMS: atom_id res chain seq x y z
N VAL A 1 -10.75 3.14 4.38
CA VAL A 1 -10.59 2.29 5.58
C VAL A 1 -10.02 0.91 5.26
N THR A 2 -10.50 0.23 4.22
CA THR A 2 -10.02 -1.11 3.82
C THR A 2 -8.55 -1.11 3.41
N PHE A 3 -8.13 -0.08 2.66
CA PHE A 3 -6.73 0.11 2.25
C PHE A 3 -5.78 0.30 3.45
N SER A 4 -6.18 1.12 4.44
CA SER A 4 -5.36 1.36 5.63
C SER A 4 -5.25 0.14 6.54
N LEU A 5 -6.30 -0.68 6.65
CA LEU A 5 -6.25 -1.97 7.34
C LEU A 5 -5.29 -2.95 6.65
N GLY A 6 -5.31 -3.02 5.32
CA GLY A 6 -4.38 -3.82 4.53
C GLY A 6 -2.91 -3.41 4.75
N CYS A 7 -2.63 -2.10 4.72
CA CYS A 7 -1.28 -1.56 5.00
C CYS A 7 -0.80 -1.85 6.42
N LEU A 8 -1.67 -1.74 7.43
CA LEU A 8 -1.30 -2.03 8.82
C LEU A 8 -0.91 -3.51 9.00
N VAL A 9 -1.69 -4.43 8.44
CA VAL A 9 -1.37 -5.88 8.50
C VAL A 9 -0.07 -6.19 7.76
N GLY A 10 0.17 -5.53 6.62
CA GLY A 10 1.42 -5.65 5.86
C GLY A 10 2.64 -5.14 6.64
N LEU A 11 2.53 -3.97 7.27
CA LEU A 11 3.59 -3.40 8.11
C LEU A 11 3.93 -4.27 9.31
N MET A 12 2.90 -4.72 10.04
CA MET A 12 3.11 -5.58 11.20
C MET A 12 3.83 -6.86 10.78
N SER A 13 3.47 -7.42 9.62
CA SER A 13 4.16 -8.59 9.05
C SER A 13 5.62 -8.28 8.66
N CYS A 14 5.89 -7.11 8.07
CA CYS A 14 7.26 -6.69 7.70
C CYS A 14 8.15 -6.43 8.91
N ILE A 15 7.64 -5.72 9.92
CA ILE A 15 8.34 -5.46 11.19
C ILE A 15 8.66 -6.78 11.89
N TRP A 16 7.72 -7.72 11.86
CA TRP A 16 7.90 -9.04 12.44
C TRP A 16 9.01 -9.84 11.73
N ILE A 17 9.10 -9.79 10.40
CA ILE A 17 10.18 -10.43 9.64
C ILE A 17 11.56 -9.81 9.97
N GLY A 18 11.60 -8.50 10.18
CA GLY A 18 12.84 -7.75 10.42
C GLY A 18 13.41 -7.89 11.84
N LEU A 19 12.57 -8.07 12.85
CA LEU A 19 13.01 -8.15 14.26
C LEU A 19 13.42 -9.57 14.70
N ASP A 20 12.91 -10.62 14.07
CA ASP A 20 13.04 -11.96 14.63
C ASP A 20 14.28 -12.73 14.12
N HIS A 21 15.36 -12.73 14.89
CA HIS A 21 16.57 -13.53 14.63
C HIS A 21 16.50 -14.94 15.25
N SER A 22 15.31 -15.46 15.59
CA SER A 22 15.17 -16.75 16.28
C SER A 22 14.99 -17.93 15.32
N SER A 23 15.70 -19.03 15.58
CA SER A 23 15.61 -20.28 14.83
C SER A 23 14.21 -20.93 14.87
N ALA A 24 13.39 -20.62 15.88
CA ALA A 24 12.00 -21.09 15.99
C ALA A 24 11.06 -20.43 14.95
N PHE A 25 11.37 -19.20 14.54
CA PHE A 25 10.56 -18.45 13.58
C PHE A 25 10.62 -19.03 12.17
N ARG A 26 11.74 -19.68 11.85
CA ARG A 26 12.03 -20.27 10.55
C ARG A 26 11.17 -21.51 10.22
N THR A 27 10.50 -22.12 11.21
CA THR A 27 9.67 -23.31 10.97
C THR A 27 8.18 -23.00 10.99
N TRP A 28 7.69 -22.25 11.98
CA TRP A 28 6.25 -21.96 12.12
C TRP A 28 5.88 -20.51 11.76
N GLY A 29 6.78 -19.56 12.03
CA GLY A 29 6.52 -18.14 11.83
C GLY A 29 6.26 -17.77 10.37
N ILE A 30 6.95 -18.43 9.44
CA ILE A 30 6.82 -18.16 7.99
C ILE A 30 5.40 -18.45 7.49
N TYR A 31 4.73 -19.49 7.98
CA TYR A 31 3.36 -19.84 7.56
C TYR A 31 2.35 -18.79 8.03
N VAL A 32 2.48 -18.31 9.27
CA VAL A 32 1.61 -17.28 9.83
C VAL A 32 1.81 -15.97 9.07
N VAL A 33 3.07 -15.57 8.85
CA VAL A 33 3.43 -14.37 8.10
C VAL A 33 2.92 -14.46 6.66
N ALA A 34 3.11 -15.58 5.97
CA ALA A 34 2.60 -15.78 4.62
C ALA A 34 1.07 -15.63 4.54
N GLY A 35 0.35 -16.16 5.52
CA GLY A 35 -1.11 -15.98 5.62
C GLY A 35 -1.51 -14.52 5.81
N MET A 36 -0.83 -13.78 6.69
CA MET A 36 -1.11 -12.36 6.91
C MET A 36 -0.76 -11.50 5.68
N LEU A 37 0.40 -11.77 5.05
CA LEU A 37 0.83 -11.12 3.82
C LEU A 37 -0.14 -11.39 2.67
N GLY A 38 -0.64 -12.62 2.55
CA GLY A 38 -1.63 -12.99 1.54
C GLY A 38 -2.92 -12.19 1.71
N LYS A 39 -3.48 -12.15 2.93
CA LYS A 39 -4.72 -11.38 3.21
C LYS A 39 -4.54 -9.88 2.94
N GLY A 40 -3.41 -9.31 3.38
CA GLY A 40 -3.08 -7.91 3.14
C GLY A 40 -2.90 -7.60 1.65
N GLY A 41 -2.10 -8.43 0.95
CA GLY A 41 -1.79 -8.27 -0.48
C GLY A 41 -3.02 -8.37 -1.38
N SER A 42 -3.90 -9.35 -1.16
CA SER A 42 -5.14 -9.46 -1.93
C SER A 42 -6.06 -8.24 -1.73
N THR A 43 -6.15 -7.74 -0.49
CA THR A 43 -6.97 -6.56 -0.18
C THR A 43 -6.42 -5.29 -0.84
N LEU A 44 -5.09 -5.15 -0.89
CA LEU A 44 -4.43 -4.04 -1.58
C LEU A 44 -4.66 -4.10 -3.09
N LEU A 45 -4.51 -5.29 -3.70
CA LEU A 45 -4.74 -5.50 -5.13
C LEU A 45 -6.19 -5.20 -5.54
N ILE A 46 -7.18 -5.79 -4.86
CA ILE A 46 -8.60 -5.56 -5.19
C ILE A 46 -8.99 -4.09 -5.02
N THR A 47 -8.44 -3.41 -4.01
CA THR A 47 -8.70 -1.99 -3.78
C THR A 47 -8.08 -1.13 -4.88
N SER A 48 -6.86 -1.45 -5.34
CA SER A 48 -6.23 -0.75 -6.45
C SER A 48 -7.01 -0.91 -7.75
N LEU A 49 -7.48 -2.13 -8.05
CA LEU A 49 -8.33 -2.39 -9.21
C LEU A 49 -9.64 -1.59 -9.14
N SER A 50 -10.22 -1.48 -7.95
CA SER A 50 -11.43 -0.67 -7.74
C SER A 50 -11.16 0.82 -8.03
N PHE A 51 -10.03 1.35 -7.56
CA PHE A 51 -9.64 2.72 -7.89
C PHE A 51 -9.40 2.93 -9.38
N THR A 52 -8.77 1.97 -10.06
CA THR A 52 -8.61 2.01 -11.53
C THR A 52 -9.97 1.98 -12.23
N ALA A 53 -10.94 1.21 -11.73
CA ALA A 53 -12.30 1.16 -12.26
C ALA A 53 -13.00 2.52 -12.16
N ASP A 54 -12.90 3.14 -10.97
CA ASP A 54 -13.49 4.45 -10.72
C ASP A 54 -12.86 5.55 -11.58
N LEU A 55 -11.55 5.44 -11.90
CA LEU A 55 -10.85 6.40 -12.77
C LEU A 55 -11.15 6.23 -14.26
N ILE A 56 -11.49 5.02 -14.71
CA ILE A 56 -11.86 4.76 -16.11
C ILE A 56 -13.21 5.44 -16.46
N GLY A 57 -14.12 5.54 -15.48
CA GLY A 57 -15.43 6.17 -15.65
C GLY A 57 -16.34 5.42 -16.64
N ASP A 58 -17.34 6.12 -17.19
CA ASP A 58 -18.39 5.51 -18.04
C ASP A 58 -17.92 5.08 -19.45
N ASN A 59 -16.70 5.45 -19.86
CA ASN A 59 -16.15 5.10 -21.18
C ASN A 59 -15.51 3.71 -21.16
N VAL A 60 -16.35 2.67 -21.14
CA VAL A 60 -15.92 1.27 -21.00
C VAL A 60 -15.31 0.65 -22.26
N GLU A 61 -15.38 1.32 -23.41
CA GLU A 61 -14.94 0.80 -24.73
C GLU A 61 -13.45 0.40 -24.77
N GLY A 62 -12.60 1.03 -23.96
CA GLY A 62 -11.16 0.73 -23.84
C GLY A 62 -10.74 0.03 -22.54
N SER A 63 -11.67 -0.22 -21.61
CA SER A 63 -11.35 -0.65 -20.24
C SER A 63 -10.61 -1.99 -20.18
N ALA A 64 -11.00 -2.97 -21.02
CA ALA A 64 -10.36 -4.28 -21.09
C ALA A 64 -8.89 -4.21 -21.52
N PHE A 65 -8.55 -3.30 -22.45
CA PHE A 65 -7.17 -3.07 -22.85
C PHE A 65 -6.34 -2.46 -21.72
N VAL A 66 -6.91 -1.50 -20.95
CA VAL A 66 -6.22 -0.87 -19.82
C VAL A 66 -5.92 -1.89 -18.71
N TYR A 67 -6.89 -2.71 -18.33
CA TYR A 67 -6.66 -3.78 -17.35
C TYR A 67 -5.68 -4.85 -17.86
N GLY A 68 -5.69 -5.13 -19.18
CA GLY A 68 -4.71 -5.98 -19.83
C GLY A 68 -3.29 -5.41 -19.75
N PHE A 69 -3.13 -4.11 -20.04
CA PHE A 69 -1.84 -3.42 -19.95
C PHE A 69 -1.35 -3.31 -18.51
N MET A 70 -2.24 -3.00 -17.56
CA MET A 70 -1.94 -2.99 -16.12
C MET A 70 -1.33 -4.33 -15.68
N SER A 71 -1.98 -5.44 -16.05
CA SER A 71 -1.50 -6.80 -15.72
C SER A 71 -0.19 -7.16 -16.43
N LEU A 72 0.02 -6.67 -17.66
CA LEU A 72 1.27 -6.86 -18.39
C LEU A 72 2.43 -6.12 -17.68
N VAL A 73 2.21 -4.87 -17.28
CA VAL A 73 3.20 -4.08 -16.53
C VAL A 73 3.53 -4.73 -15.19
N GLU A 74 2.54 -5.25 -14.47
CA GLU A 74 2.77 -5.99 -13.21
C GLU A 74 3.67 -7.20 -13.43
N LYS A 75 3.41 -8.00 -14.48
CA LYS A 75 4.22 -9.19 -14.79
C LYS A 75 5.62 -8.83 -15.25
N VAL A 76 5.77 -7.82 -16.12
CA VAL A 76 7.08 -7.36 -16.60
C VAL A 76 7.91 -6.81 -15.45
N SER A 77 7.30 -5.99 -14.57
CA SER A 77 7.97 -5.44 -13.39
C SER A 77 8.47 -6.54 -12.47
N ASN A 78 7.60 -7.50 -12.10
CA ASN A 78 7.99 -8.64 -11.28
C ASN A 78 9.10 -9.48 -11.95
N GLY A 79 9.01 -9.72 -13.25
CA GLY A 79 10.02 -10.46 -14.02
C GLY A 79 11.39 -9.77 -14.00
N ILE A 80 11.45 -8.45 -14.21
CA ILE A 80 12.69 -7.67 -14.16
C ILE A 80 13.31 -7.74 -12.76
N ILE A 81 12.50 -7.59 -11.72
CA ILE A 81 12.95 -7.67 -10.33
C ILE A 81 13.60 -9.04 -10.04
N PHE A 82 12.95 -10.13 -10.43
CA PHE A 82 13.52 -11.47 -10.25
C PHE A 82 14.81 -11.70 -11.04
N MET A 83 14.93 -11.13 -12.24
CA MET A 83 16.17 -11.20 -13.05
C MET A 83 17.33 -10.50 -12.34
N ILE A 84 17.09 -9.32 -11.77
CA ILE A 84 18.10 -8.57 -11.02
C ILE A 84 18.51 -9.34 -9.77
N ILE A 85 17.55 -9.87 -9.01
CA ILE A 85 17.81 -10.65 -7.79
C ILE A 85 18.67 -11.88 -8.10
N GLN A 86 18.34 -12.61 -9.17
CA GLN A 86 19.10 -13.80 -9.57
C GLN A 86 20.51 -13.45 -10.03
N THR A 87 20.68 -12.37 -10.79
CA THR A 87 21.99 -11.91 -11.25
C THR A 87 22.94 -11.57 -10.09
N ILE A 88 22.42 -10.89 -9.07
CA ILE A 88 23.22 -10.53 -7.88
C ILE A 88 23.43 -11.75 -6.96
N GLY A 89 22.43 -12.64 -6.89
CA GLY A 89 22.51 -13.86 -6.09
C GLY A 89 23.46 -14.94 -6.63
N ASP A 90 23.75 -14.95 -7.94
CA ASP A 90 24.68 -15.91 -8.56
C ASP A 90 26.16 -15.51 -8.41
N GLN A 91 26.45 -14.32 -7.86
CA GLN A 91 27.82 -13.91 -7.57
C GLN A 91 28.46 -14.80 -6.48
N PRO A 92 29.73 -15.20 -6.64
CA PRO A 92 30.39 -16.15 -5.73
C PRO A 92 30.50 -15.63 -4.29
N GLU A 93 30.61 -14.31 -4.09
CA GLU A 93 30.62 -13.65 -2.78
C GLU A 93 29.32 -13.84 -1.97
N ASN A 94 28.16 -13.90 -2.65
CA ASN A 94 26.85 -14.05 -2.00
C ASN A 94 26.44 -15.52 -1.79
N LYS A 95 27.20 -16.45 -2.37
CA LYS A 95 26.88 -17.89 -2.35
C LYS A 95 27.22 -18.54 -1.00
N GLU A 96 28.23 -18.04 -0.28
CA GLU A 96 28.57 -18.49 1.07
C GLU A 96 27.60 -17.97 2.14
N GLU A 97 27.03 -16.77 1.96
CA GLU A 97 26.08 -16.16 2.91
C GLU A 97 24.59 -16.33 2.51
N GLY A 98 24.30 -17.24 1.58
CA GLY A 98 23.06 -17.27 0.80
C GLY A 98 21.74 -17.21 1.58
N THR A 99 21.70 -17.58 2.87
CA THR A 99 20.46 -17.46 3.67
C THR A 99 20.15 -16.02 4.10
N SER A 100 21.18 -15.26 4.46
CA SER A 100 21.03 -13.87 4.97
C SER A 100 20.70 -12.90 3.84
N TYR A 101 21.36 -13.06 2.69
CA TYR A 101 21.12 -12.24 1.50
C TYR A 101 19.66 -12.33 1.01
N TYR A 102 19.16 -13.55 0.80
CA TYR A 102 17.78 -13.77 0.32
C TYR A 102 16.73 -13.24 1.29
N ARG A 103 16.99 -13.34 2.60
CA ARG A 103 16.09 -12.81 3.62
C ARG A 103 15.99 -11.29 3.54
N LEU A 104 17.12 -10.60 3.37
CA LEU A 104 17.15 -9.15 3.26
C LEU A 104 16.46 -8.68 1.97
N VAL A 105 16.70 -9.36 0.85
CA VAL A 105 16.02 -9.08 -0.43
C VAL A 105 14.51 -9.25 -0.34
N MET A 106 14.01 -10.35 0.25
CA MET A 106 12.56 -10.56 0.42
C MET A 106 11.95 -9.52 1.36
N THR A 107 12.66 -9.14 2.43
CA THR A 107 12.18 -8.13 3.38
C THR A 107 12.12 -6.75 2.73
N PHE A 108 13.11 -6.36 1.95
CA PHE A 108 13.11 -5.09 1.20
C PHE A 108 12.03 -5.06 0.12
N SER A 109 11.89 -6.15 -0.64
CA SER A 109 10.88 -6.29 -1.69
C SER A 109 9.46 -6.18 -1.15
N CYS A 110 9.18 -6.74 0.04
CA CYS A 110 7.87 -6.62 0.69
C CYS A 110 7.67 -5.30 1.45
N GLY A 111 8.72 -4.78 2.08
CA GLY A 111 8.66 -3.56 2.89
C GLY A 111 8.50 -2.28 2.05
N ALA A 112 9.20 -2.16 0.92
CA ALA A 112 9.15 -1.00 0.04
C ALA A 112 7.72 -0.63 -0.43
N PRO A 113 6.89 -1.55 -0.96
CA PRO A 113 5.52 -1.23 -1.36
C PRO A 113 4.62 -0.90 -0.16
N CYS A 114 4.85 -1.49 1.02
CA CYS A 114 4.10 -1.13 2.23
C CYS A 114 4.38 0.32 2.66
N LEU A 115 5.65 0.75 2.62
CA LEU A 115 6.05 2.13 2.91
C LEU A 115 5.44 3.12 1.91
N LEU A 116 5.47 2.81 0.62
CA LEU A 116 4.81 3.61 -0.42
C LEU A 116 3.30 3.70 -0.19
N GLY A 117 2.65 2.59 0.15
CA GLY A 117 1.20 2.57 0.45
C GLY A 117 0.82 3.52 1.59
N ILE A 118 1.62 3.57 2.65
CA ILE A 118 1.42 4.50 3.77
C ILE A 118 1.67 5.94 3.35
N LEU A 119 2.73 6.18 2.59
CA LEU A 119 3.03 7.51 2.06
C LEU A 119 1.86 8.05 1.23
N VAL A 120 1.27 7.21 0.39
CA VAL A 120 0.07 7.54 -0.40
C VAL A 120 -1.12 7.84 0.50
N ILE A 121 -1.39 7.03 1.53
CA ILE A 121 -2.46 7.30 2.51
C ILE A 121 -2.25 8.63 3.23
N LEU A 122 -1.04 8.88 3.73
CA LEU A 122 -0.70 10.12 4.41
C LEU A 122 -0.94 11.31 3.49
N THR A 123 -0.55 11.20 2.22
CA THR A 123 -0.77 12.25 1.22
C THR A 123 -2.27 12.47 0.96
N LEU A 124 -3.06 11.41 0.81
CA LEU A 124 -4.51 11.52 0.58
C LEU A 124 -5.28 12.05 1.79
N ILE A 125 -4.92 11.64 3.02
CA ILE A 125 -5.52 12.17 4.25
C ILE A 125 -5.23 13.66 4.37
N ASN A 126 -4.01 14.10 4.05
CA ASN A 126 -3.67 15.53 4.09
C ASN A 126 -4.47 16.34 3.04
N ARG A 127 -4.75 15.75 1.87
CA ARG A 127 -5.58 16.38 0.83
C ARG A 127 -7.06 16.45 1.25
N HIS A 128 -7.60 15.42 1.88
CA HIS A 128 -8.98 15.41 2.36
C HIS A 128 -9.21 16.36 3.56
N VAL A 129 -8.22 16.47 4.46
CA VAL A 129 -8.25 17.44 5.58
C VAL A 129 -8.02 18.88 5.09
N GLY A 130 -7.27 19.08 4.00
CA GLY A 130 -7.11 20.38 3.36
C GLY A 130 -8.40 20.95 2.77
N GLY A 131 -9.30 20.11 2.24
CA GLY A 131 -10.61 20.53 1.72
C GLY A 131 -11.63 20.85 2.83
N ASN A 132 -11.66 20.06 3.89
CA ASN A 132 -12.63 20.23 4.98
C ASN A 132 -12.33 21.45 5.86
N ARG A 133 -11.10 21.96 5.90
CA ARG A 133 -10.76 23.20 6.61
C ARG A 133 -11.19 24.45 5.85
N ALA A 134 -11.22 24.43 4.52
CA ALA A 134 -11.75 25.57 3.74
C ALA A 134 -13.27 25.70 3.91
N MET A 135 -14.00 24.58 3.89
CA MET A 135 -15.46 24.58 4.07
C MET A 135 -15.88 24.83 5.55
N SER A 136 -15.09 24.38 6.52
CA SER A 136 -15.33 24.69 7.95
C SER A 136 -14.96 26.13 8.33
N LEU A 137 -13.96 26.76 7.68
CA LEU A 137 -13.71 28.20 7.83
C LEU A 137 -14.79 29.07 7.14
N SER A 138 -15.32 28.65 5.99
CA SER A 138 -16.42 29.38 5.34
C SER A 138 -17.69 29.32 6.20
N ASN A 139 -18.06 28.14 6.71
CA ASN A 139 -19.25 27.97 7.56
C ASN A 139 -19.09 28.57 8.97
N GLY A 140 -17.87 28.72 9.47
CA GLY A 140 -17.57 29.40 10.74
C GLY A 140 -17.48 30.93 10.65
N VAL A 141 -17.25 31.48 9.45
CA VAL A 141 -17.25 32.94 9.20
C VAL A 141 -18.61 33.44 8.71
N GLU A 142 -19.43 32.60 8.07
CA GLU A 142 -20.78 33.00 7.60
C GLU A 142 -21.86 33.01 8.71
N ASN A 143 -21.61 32.39 9.87
CA ASN A 143 -22.57 32.26 10.98
C ASN A 143 -22.33 33.08 12.28
N PRO A 144 -21.73 34.29 12.27
CA PRO A 144 -21.89 35.22 13.38
C PRO A 144 -22.83 36.41 13.10
N ALA A 145 -23.46 36.51 11.92
CA ALA A 145 -24.32 37.67 11.58
C ALA A 145 -25.83 37.38 11.52
N LEU A 146 -26.28 36.13 11.59
CA LEU A 146 -27.72 35.79 11.52
C LEU A 146 -28.45 35.81 12.88
N ASN A 147 -27.80 36.26 13.96
CA ASN A 147 -28.38 36.31 15.31
C ASN A 147 -28.73 37.73 15.78
N CYS A 148 -29.23 38.59 14.90
CA CYS A 148 -29.74 39.90 15.31
C CYS A 148 -30.97 40.31 14.51
N ASN A 149 -32.00 39.45 14.41
CA ASN A 149 -33.33 39.94 14.00
C ASN A 149 -34.57 39.10 14.40
N ASP A 150 -34.52 38.27 15.44
CA ASP A 150 -35.70 37.51 15.90
C ASP A 150 -36.02 37.65 17.40
N THR A 151 -35.83 38.85 17.98
CA THR A 151 -36.33 39.15 19.35
C THR A 151 -36.91 40.55 19.52
N LYS A 152 -37.73 41.03 18.57
CA LYS A 152 -38.70 42.10 18.82
C LYS A 152 -40.09 41.73 18.30
N MET A 153 -40.81 40.96 19.12
CA MET A 153 -42.25 41.13 19.31
C MET A 153 -42.46 41.99 20.56
#